data_AF-A0A2T3LL28-F1
#
_entry.id   AF-A0A2T3LL28-F1
#
_cell.length_a   1.000
_cell.length_b   1.000
_cell.length_c   1.000
_cell.angle_alpha   90.00
_cell.angle_beta   90.00
_cell.angle_gamma   90.00
#
_symmetry.space_group_name_H-M   'P 1'
#
loop_
_entity.id
_entity.type
_entity.pdbx_description
1 polymer ?
#
loop_
_entity_poly.entity_id
_entity_poly.type
_entity_poly.pdbx_seq_one_letter_code
_entity_poly.pdbx_strand_id
1 'polypeptide(L)'
;MANYLKLTLILIVPFFLFWWAVLSPVSFIDDSHSHTIISPDKKWKIVLSPVTMTTPLSLIQGLEGKRYITLFDKNGNYIGQSTPFCIMRMEQYNILFPSKDRPYLGVLPENCDYDIPINKKKWWSKIIGFISY
;
A
#
# COMPACT_ATOMS: atom_id res chain seq x y z
N MET A 1 7.34 -35.99 -15.70
CA MET A 1 7.72 -35.23 -14.48
C MET A 1 8.39 -33.89 -14.82
N ALA A 2 9.44 -33.87 -15.66
CA ALA A 2 10.15 -32.64 -16.06
C ALA A 2 9.28 -31.57 -16.75
N ASN A 3 8.28 -31.95 -17.56
CA ASN A 3 7.40 -31.00 -18.25
C ASN A 3 6.45 -30.26 -17.30
N TYR A 4 5.96 -30.93 -16.26
CA TYR A 4 5.12 -30.30 -15.24
C TYR A 4 5.93 -29.32 -14.39
N LEU A 5 7.16 -29.68 -14.01
CA LEU A 5 8.06 -28.78 -13.29
C LEU A 5 8.39 -27.51 -14.09
N LYS A 6 8.68 -27.65 -15.39
CA LYS A 6 8.91 -26.50 -16.29
C LYS A 6 7.67 -25.60 -16.38
N LEU A 7 6.48 -26.18 -16.52
CA LEU A 7 5.22 -25.43 -16.58
C LEU A 7 4.95 -24.68 -15.28
N THR A 8 5.18 -25.34 -14.13
CA THR A 8 5.03 -24.71 -12.81
C THR A 8 5.98 -23.54 -12.63
N LEU A 9 7.26 -23.68 -13.02
CA LEU A 9 8.24 -22.60 -12.97
C LEU A 9 7.84 -21.42 -13.88
N ILE A 10 7.35 -21.69 -15.08
CA ILE A 10 6.89 -20.66 -16.02
C ILE A 10 5.70 -19.87 -15.46
N LEU A 11 4.87 -20.47 -14.60
CA LEU A 11 3.73 -19.77 -13.99
C LEU A 11 4.12 -19.01 -12.71
N ILE A 12 4.95 -19.62 -11.85
CA ILE A 12 5.31 -19.04 -10.56
C ILE A 12 6.32 -17.92 -10.71
N VAL A 13 7.34 -18.09 -11.57
CA VAL A 13 8.44 -17.12 -11.68
C VAL A 13 7.93 -15.73 -12.12
N PRO A 14 7.09 -15.58 -13.16
CA PRO A 14 6.55 -14.28 -13.53
C PRO A 14 5.70 -13.65 -12.44
N PHE A 15 4.90 -14.46 -11.73
CA PHE A 15 4.10 -13.97 -10.61
C PHE A 15 4.98 -13.45 -9.48
N PHE A 16 6.01 -14.22 -9.12
CA PHE A 16 6.98 -13.82 -8.10
C PHE A 16 7.76 -12.56 -8.52
N LEU A 17 8.23 -12.49 -9.77
CA LEU A 17 8.93 -11.32 -10.30
C LEU A 17 8.02 -10.09 -10.33
N PHE A 18 6.76 -10.25 -10.70
CA PHE A 18 5.78 -9.16 -10.65
C PHE A 18 5.54 -8.68 -9.22
N TRP A 19 5.30 -9.60 -8.29
CA TRP A 19 5.13 -9.26 -6.88
C TRP A 19 6.38 -8.57 -6.33
N TRP A 20 7.57 -9.10 -6.62
CA TRP A 20 8.83 -8.52 -6.19
C TRP A 20 9.03 -7.12 -6.77
N ALA A 21 8.81 -6.92 -8.06
CA ALA A 21 9.03 -5.64 -8.73
C ALA A 21 8.03 -4.55 -8.31
N VAL A 22 6.77 -4.91 -8.08
CA VAL A 22 5.67 -3.94 -7.92
C VAL A 22 5.16 -3.85 -6.49
N LEU A 23 4.93 -4.98 -5.83
CA LEU A 23 4.19 -5.05 -4.57
C LEU A 23 5.12 -5.09 -3.36
N SER A 24 6.28 -5.75 -3.47
CA SER A 24 7.22 -5.88 -2.35
C SER A 24 7.63 -4.54 -1.71
N PRO A 25 7.80 -3.42 -2.45
CA PRO A 25 8.16 -2.14 -1.85
C PRO A 25 7.13 -1.56 -0.87
N VAL A 26 5.88 -2.03 -0.94
CA VAL A 26 4.75 -1.52 -0.15
C VAL A 26 4.02 -2.64 0.60
N SER A 27 4.64 -3.82 0.72
CA SER A 27 4.04 -4.98 1.38
C SER A 27 4.44 -5.14 2.84
N PHE A 28 5.48 -4.44 3.30
CA PHE A 28 6.03 -4.58 4.64
C PHE A 28 5.91 -3.24 5.39
N ILE A 29 5.20 -3.25 6.52
CA ILE A 29 5.22 -2.11 7.43
C ILE A 29 6.57 -2.09 8.13
N ASP A 30 7.31 -0.99 7.98
CA ASP A 30 8.40 -0.66 8.90
C ASP A 30 7.83 0.13 10.08
N ASP A 31 7.60 -0.57 11.19
CA ASP A 31 7.02 0.02 12.41
C ASP A 31 7.88 1.15 12.98
N SER A 32 9.20 1.10 12.79
CA SER A 32 10.15 2.03 13.41
C SER A 32 10.12 3.45 12.81
N HIS A 33 9.71 3.58 11.55
CA HIS A 33 9.62 4.85 10.83
C HIS A 33 8.19 5.15 10.34
N SER A 34 7.22 4.40 10.83
CA SER A 34 5.82 4.62 10.50
C SER A 34 5.17 5.68 11.39
N HIS A 35 4.23 6.44 10.81
CA HIS A 35 3.44 7.41 11.55
C HIS A 35 1.96 7.05 11.48
N THR A 36 1.32 6.97 12.65
CA THR A 36 -0.12 6.68 12.75
C THR A 36 -0.91 7.96 12.92
N ILE A 37 -2.00 8.11 12.16
CA ILE A 37 -2.98 9.19 12.32
C ILE A 37 -4.36 8.57 12.49
N ILE A 38 -5.10 9.00 13.51
CA ILE A 38 -6.45 8.53 13.81
C ILE A 38 -7.44 9.61 13.36
N SER A 39 -8.54 9.19 12.72
CA SER A 39 -9.58 10.13 12.31
C SER A 39 -10.25 10.81 13.53
N PRO A 40 -10.76 12.04 13.39
CA PRO A 40 -11.45 12.73 14.49
C PRO A 40 -12.63 11.95 15.07
N ASP A 41 -13.33 11.17 14.25
CA ASP A 41 -14.44 10.31 14.65
C ASP A 41 -14.02 8.93 15.18
N LYS A 42 -12.70 8.66 15.27
CA LYS A 42 -12.07 7.42 15.72
C LYS A 42 -12.50 6.16 14.95
N LYS A 43 -13.11 6.31 13.77
CA LYS A 43 -13.52 5.16 12.94
C LYS A 43 -12.40 4.63 12.07
N TRP A 44 -11.39 5.45 11.81
CA TRP A 44 -10.34 5.15 10.87
C TRP A 44 -8.98 5.41 11.49
N LYS A 45 -8.03 4.55 11.13
CA LYS A 45 -6.62 4.69 11.44
C LYS A 45 -5.85 4.60 10.15
N ILE A 46 -4.97 5.55 9.88
CA ILE A 46 -3.99 5.42 8.81
C ILE A 46 -2.60 5.21 9.38
N VAL A 47 -1.79 4.47 8.63
CA VAL A 47 -0.36 4.30 8.87
C VAL A 47 0.36 4.76 7.63
N LEU A 48 1.20 5.80 7.78
CA LEU A 48 2.14 6.22 6.77
C LEU A 48 3.43 5.44 6.95
N SER A 49 3.82 4.67 5.96
CA SER A 49 5.00 3.81 6.01
C SER A 49 6.01 4.23 4.95
N PRO A 50 7.32 4.19 5.25
CA PRO A 50 8.34 4.35 4.22
C PRO A 50 8.26 3.20 3.22
N VAL A 51 8.62 3.48 1.97
CA VAL A 51 8.79 2.44 0.97
C VAL A 51 9.97 1.55 1.36
N THR A 52 9.78 0.22 1.32
CA THR A 52 10.87 -0.72 1.60
C THR A 52 11.79 -0.90 0.41
N MET A 53 13.10 -0.94 0.67
CA MET A 53 14.17 -0.97 -0.33
C MET A 53 14.41 -2.37 -0.92
N THR A 54 13.34 -3.04 -1.36
CA THR A 54 13.35 -4.40 -1.90
C THR A 54 13.77 -4.50 -3.37
N THR A 55 13.81 -3.37 -4.08
CA THR A 55 14.18 -3.25 -5.50
C THR A 55 15.09 -2.03 -5.71
N PRO A 56 15.87 -1.96 -6.80
CA PRO A 56 16.67 -0.78 -7.10
C PRO A 56 15.85 0.51 -7.23
N LEU A 57 14.65 0.43 -7.81
CA LEU A 57 13.74 1.58 -7.89
C LEU A 57 13.24 2.00 -6.51
N SER A 58 12.84 1.04 -5.67
CA SER A 58 12.33 1.34 -4.33
C SER A 58 13.42 1.78 -3.35
N LEU A 59 14.69 1.43 -3.61
CA LEU A 59 15.84 2.04 -2.95
C LEU A 59 15.89 3.56 -3.20
N ILE A 60 15.79 3.99 -4.47
CA ILE A 60 15.76 5.42 -4.83
C ILE A 60 14.55 6.09 -4.18
N GLN A 61 13.38 5.47 -4.26
CA GLN A 61 12.16 6.01 -3.64
C GLN A 61 12.28 6.14 -2.11
N GLY A 62 12.89 5.16 -1.45
CA GLY A 62 13.16 5.18 -0.01
C GLY A 62 14.12 6.30 0.39
N LEU A 63 15.21 6.49 -0.37
CA LEU A 63 16.16 7.60 -0.17
C LEU A 63 15.51 8.97 -0.42
N GLU A 64 14.56 9.04 -1.34
CA GLU A 64 13.74 10.23 -1.54
C GLU A 64 12.67 10.43 -0.46
N GLY A 65 12.56 9.56 0.54
CA GLY A 65 11.57 9.70 1.62
C GLY A 65 10.11 9.53 1.16
N LYS A 66 9.88 8.80 0.07
CA LYS A 66 8.52 8.48 -0.41
C LYS A 66 7.83 7.52 0.55
N ARG A 67 6.52 7.70 0.71
CA ARG A 67 5.70 6.94 1.68
C ARG A 67 4.40 6.46 1.06
N TYR A 68 3.97 5.25 1.43
CA TYR A 68 2.64 4.76 1.11
C TYR A 68 1.73 4.86 2.34
N ILE A 69 0.42 4.87 2.13
CA ILE A 69 -0.59 4.97 3.19
C ILE A 69 -1.36 3.68 3.25
N THR A 70 -1.50 3.13 4.46
CA THR A 70 -2.40 2.00 4.74
C THR A 70 -3.55 2.47 5.61
N LEU A 71 -4.78 2.10 5.24
CA LEU A 71 -6.01 2.41 5.96
C LEU A 71 -6.51 1.18 6.71
N PHE A 72 -6.84 1.40 7.98
CA PHE A 72 -7.46 0.44 8.88
C PHE A 72 -8.77 1.00 9.44
N ASP A 73 -9.70 0.12 9.78
CA ASP A 73 -10.86 0.49 10.57
C ASP A 73 -10.54 0.60 12.07
N LYS A 74 -11.52 1.03 12.86
CA LYS A 74 -11.42 1.15 14.32
C LYS A 74 -11.03 -0.14 15.05
N ASN A 75 -11.27 -1.30 14.44
CA ASN A 75 -10.95 -2.61 15.03
C ASN A 75 -9.55 -3.08 14.61
N GLY A 76 -8.83 -2.30 13.80
CA GLY A 76 -7.53 -2.66 13.26
C GLY A 76 -7.60 -3.53 12.01
N ASN A 77 -8.77 -3.73 11.40
CA ASN A 77 -8.86 -4.51 10.17
C ASN A 77 -8.28 -3.73 9.00
N TYR A 78 -7.47 -4.39 8.19
CA TYR A 78 -6.93 -3.82 6.96
C TYR A 78 -8.05 -3.55 5.94
N ILE A 79 -8.19 -2.29 5.54
CA ILE A 79 -9.16 -1.84 4.54
C ILE A 79 -8.49 -1.72 3.16
N GLY A 80 -7.31 -1.14 3.09
CA GLY A 80 -6.59 -1.00 1.84
C GLY A 80 -5.37 -0.11 1.97
N GLN A 81 -4.71 0.16 0.84
CA GLN A 81 -3.56 1.05 0.80
C GLN A 81 -3.50 1.81 -0.51
N SER A 82 -2.75 2.91 -0.51
CA SER A 82 -2.46 3.71 -1.69
C SER A 82 -1.81 2.88 -2.80
N THR A 83 -1.87 3.36 -4.03
CA THR A 83 -1.31 2.66 -5.18
C THR A 83 0.21 2.37 -5.02
N PRO A 84 0.69 1.18 -5.44
CA PRO A 84 2.14 0.92 -5.54
C PRO A 84 2.79 1.65 -6.73
N PHE A 85 2.00 2.17 -7.67
CA PHE A 85 2.49 2.67 -8.96
C PHE A 85 2.93 4.13 -8.94
N CYS A 86 2.45 4.91 -7.98
CA CYS A 86 2.72 6.33 -7.85
C CYS A 86 2.84 6.63 -6.36
N ILE A 87 4.08 6.86 -5.92
CA ILE A 87 4.38 7.12 -4.52
C ILE A 87 5.03 8.50 -4.43
N MET A 88 4.52 9.34 -3.52
CA MET A 88 4.95 10.71 -3.31
C MET A 88 5.55 10.91 -1.91
N ARG A 89 6.22 12.05 -1.72
CA ARG A 89 6.62 12.52 -0.40
C ARG A 89 5.39 13.04 0.36
N MET A 90 5.35 12.77 1.65
CA MET A 90 4.26 13.16 2.55
C MET A 90 4.74 14.23 3.53
N GLU A 91 5.12 15.40 3.00
CA GLU A 91 5.60 16.56 3.80
C GLU A 91 4.52 17.62 4.01
N GLN A 92 3.75 17.94 2.97
CA GLN A 92 2.66 18.92 3.00
C GLN A 92 1.39 18.29 2.42
N TYR A 93 0.71 17.49 3.24
CA TYR A 93 -0.47 16.76 2.82
C TYR A 93 -1.65 16.98 3.78
N ASN A 94 -2.85 16.93 3.24
CA ASN A 94 -4.08 16.86 4.00
C ASN A 94 -4.76 15.52 3.75
N ILE A 95 -5.17 14.86 4.82
CA ILE A 95 -5.90 13.60 4.75
C ILE A 95 -7.39 13.87 4.81
N LEU A 96 -8.08 13.31 3.84
CA LEU A 96 -9.53 13.30 3.77
C LEU A 96 -10.02 11.92 4.20
N PHE A 97 -10.37 11.78 5.47
CA PHE A 97 -10.87 10.51 5.99
C PHE A 97 -12.22 10.11 5.36
N PRO A 98 -12.50 8.80 5.24
CA PRO A 98 -13.77 8.33 4.72
C PRO A 98 -14.95 8.80 5.57
N SER A 99 -16.02 9.21 4.89
CA SER A 99 -17.29 9.64 5.48
C SER A 99 -18.47 9.03 4.73
N LYS A 100 -19.70 9.33 5.14
CA LYS A 100 -20.91 8.83 4.44
C LYS A 100 -20.97 9.33 2.99
N ASP A 101 -20.60 10.59 2.76
CA ASP A 101 -20.64 11.22 1.44
C ASP A 101 -19.36 10.94 0.63
N ARG A 102 -18.31 10.45 1.29
CA ARG A 102 -17.02 10.12 0.69
C ARG A 102 -16.57 8.72 1.13
N PRO A 103 -16.98 7.65 0.42
CA PRO A 103 -16.62 6.28 0.78
C PRO A 103 -15.20 5.88 0.34
N TYR A 104 -14.24 6.78 0.53
CA TYR A 104 -12.82 6.56 0.28
C TYR A 104 -11.98 7.53 1.12
N LEU A 105 -10.75 7.14 1.40
CA LEU A 105 -9.73 8.06 1.91
C LEU A 105 -9.08 8.77 0.73
N GLY A 106 -8.92 10.08 0.82
CA GLY A 106 -8.18 10.87 -0.17
C GLY A 106 -7.01 11.64 0.45
N VAL A 107 -6.09 12.08 -0.41
CA VAL A 107 -4.90 12.87 -0.03
C VAL A 107 -4.80 14.10 -0.92
N LEU A 108 -4.59 15.27 -0.31
CA LEU A 108 -4.38 16.54 -1.02
C LEU A 108 -2.98 17.11 -0.72
N PRO A 109 -2.28 17.71 -1.70
CA PRO A 109 -2.66 17.81 -3.11
C PRO A 109 -2.62 16.44 -3.81
N GLU A 110 -3.50 16.26 -4.79
CA GLU A 110 -3.65 15.00 -5.53
C GLU A 110 -2.55 14.88 -6.60
N ASN A 111 -1.34 14.53 -6.18
CA ASN A 111 -0.21 14.32 -7.08
C ASN A 111 -0.13 12.87 -7.61
N CYS A 112 -0.85 11.93 -6.99
CA CYS A 112 -0.93 10.51 -7.31
C CYS A 112 -2.27 9.94 -6.85
N ASP A 113 -2.69 8.79 -7.39
CA ASP A 113 -3.85 8.01 -6.93
C ASP A 113 -3.59 7.38 -5.55
N TYR A 114 -3.75 8.18 -4.50
CA TYR A 114 -3.70 7.72 -3.11
C TYR A 114 -5.08 7.36 -2.56
N ASP A 115 -6.10 7.32 -3.41
CA ASP A 115 -7.45 7.06 -2.97
C ASP A 115 -7.62 5.61 -2.52
N ILE A 116 -8.07 5.45 -1.29
CA ILE A 116 -8.33 4.13 -0.69
C ILE A 116 -9.85 3.96 -0.52
N PRO A 117 -10.54 3.29 -1.46
CA PRO A 117 -11.98 3.03 -1.34
C PRO A 117 -12.28 2.07 -0.19
N ILE A 118 -13.29 2.38 0.64
CA ILE A 118 -13.68 1.53 1.77
C ILE A 118 -14.65 0.40 1.36
N ASN A 119 -15.42 0.62 0.29
CA ASN A 119 -16.45 -0.34 -0.15
C ASN A 119 -15.92 -1.40 -1.12
N LYS A 120 -14.84 -1.10 -1.88
CA LYS A 120 -14.29 -2.00 -2.89
C LYS A 120 -12.77 -1.92 -2.93
N LYS A 121 -12.11 -2.85 -2.22
CA LYS A 121 -10.65 -2.96 -2.20
C LYS A 121 -10.09 -3.04 -3.62
N LYS A 122 -9.09 -2.22 -3.91
CA LYS A 122 -8.29 -2.31 -5.14
C LYS A 122 -7.55 -3.65 -5.17
N TRP A 123 -7.20 -4.14 -6.37
CA TRP A 123 -6.67 -5.50 -6.51
C TRP A 123 -5.33 -5.68 -5.78
N TRP A 124 -4.45 -4.67 -5.77
CA TRP A 124 -3.18 -4.73 -5.05
C TRP A 124 -3.42 -4.82 -3.55
N SER A 125 -4.36 -4.05 -3.01
CA SER A 125 -4.74 -4.14 -1.60
C SER A 125 -5.31 -5.50 -1.21
N LYS A 126 -6.01 -6.19 -2.11
CA LYS A 126 -6.45 -7.57 -1.85
C LYS A 126 -5.26 -8.53 -1.71
N ILE A 127 -4.30 -8.43 -2.62
CA ILE A 127 -3.10 -9.28 -2.62
C ILE A 127 -2.24 -8.98 -1.40
N ILE A 128 -1.95 -7.71 -1.12
CA ILE A 128 -1.11 -7.31 0.02
C ILE A 128 -1.82 -7.62 1.33
N GLY A 129 -3.13 -7.38 1.42
CA GLY A 129 -3.95 -7.83 2.54
C GLY A 129 -3.72 -9.32 2.80
N PHE A 130 -3.96 -10.17 1.81
CA PHE A 130 -3.77 -11.62 1.96
C PHE A 130 -2.36 -12.06 2.40
N ILE A 131 -1.32 -11.33 2.00
CA ILE A 131 0.08 -11.69 2.28
C ILE A 131 0.58 -11.11 3.61
N SER A 132 0.11 -9.92 3.99
CA SER A 132 0.73 -9.09 5.03
C SER A 132 -0.20 -8.72 6.20
N TYR A 133 -1.51 -8.93 6.10
CA TYR A 133 -2.51 -8.49 7.10
C TYR A 133 -3.65 -9.49 7.33
#